data_AF-A0A5K0XMQ2-F1
#
_entry.id   AF-A0A5K0XMQ2-F1
#
_cell.length_a   1.000
_cell.length_b   1.000
_cell.length_c   1.000
_cell.angle_alpha   90.00
_cell.angle_beta   90.00
_cell.angle_gamma   90.00
#
_symmetry.space_group_name_H-M   'P 1'
#
loop_
_entity.id
_entity.type
_entity.pdbx_description
1 polymer ?
#
loop_
_entity_poly.entity_id
_entity_poly.type
_entity_poly.pdbx_seq_one_letter_code
_entity_poly.pdbx_strand_id
1 'polypeptide(L)' 'MEFNLDCPIMFFEEELECESGSVARLFSTECEHMPEGNYTQKYRTRELQASDRQEAIFLISK' A
#
# COMPACT_ATOMS: atom_id res chain seq x y z
N MET A 1 7.53 22.84 -14.27
CA MET A 1 6.13 22.39 -14.07
C MET A 1 5.95 22.26 -12.57
N GLU A 2 5.11 23.10 -11.98
CA GLU A 2 4.67 22.98 -10.59
C GLU A 2 3.66 21.83 -10.52
N PHE A 3 3.95 20.83 -9.68
CA PHE A 3 3.00 19.78 -9.35
C PHE A 3 2.06 20.31 -8.26
N ASN A 4 0.87 20.76 -8.65
CA ASN A 4 -0.22 20.98 -7.69
C ASN A 4 -0.74 19.62 -7.23
N LEU A 5 -0.31 19.20 -6.04
CA LEU A 5 -0.87 18.05 -5.34
C LEU A 5 -2.12 18.51 -4.57
N ASP A 6 -3.25 18.62 -5.27
CA ASP A 6 -4.55 19.00 -4.69
C ASP A 6 -5.19 17.92 -3.79
N CYS A 7 -4.48 16.83 -3.52
CA CYS A 7 -4.90 15.79 -2.60
C CYS A 7 -3.79 15.55 -1.58
N PRO A 8 -3.81 16.18 -0.39
CA PRO A 8 -2.99 15.70 0.71
C PRO A 8 -3.37 14.24 0.95
N ILE A 9 -2.36 13.38 1.11
CA ILE A 9 -2.56 12.04 1.65
C ILE A 9 -3.20 12.26 3.03
N MET A 10 -4.52 12.09 3.10
CA MET A 10 -5.27 12.15 4.34
C MET A 10 -4.80 10.94 5.15
N PHE A 11 -3.88 11.16 6.07
CA PHE A 11 -3.67 10.22 7.16
C PHE A 11 -5.01 10.12 7.87
N PHE A 12 -5.62 8.94 7.86
CA PHE A 12 -6.80 8.68 8.66
C PHE A 12 -6.35 8.79 10.13
N GLU A 13 -6.51 9.97 10.72
CA GLU A 13 -6.65 10.14 12.16
C GLU A 13 -8.05 9.67 12.56
N GLU A 14 -8.33 8.37 12.38
CA GLU A 14 -9.40 7.72 13.12
C GLU A 14 -8.74 6.94 14.26
N GLU A 15 -8.71 7.63 15.41
CA GLU A 15 -8.67 7.07 16.75
C GLU A 15 -7.29 6.61 17.25
N LEU A 16 -6.64 7.60 17.86
CA LEU A 16 -5.81 7.53 19.06
C LEU A 16 -6.42 6.65 20.17
N GLU A 17 -6.53 5.35 19.95
CA GLU A 17 -6.34 4.37 21.01
C GLU A 17 -5.10 3.56 20.63
N CYS A 18 -3.96 4.05 21.12
CA CYS A 18 -2.76 3.24 21.31
C CYS A 18 -3.07 2.17 22.36
N GLU A 19 -4.03 1.28 22.08
CA GLU A 19 -3.99 -0.06 22.65
C GLU A 19 -2.68 -0.63 22.13
N SER A 20 -1.69 -0.71 23.02
CA SER A 20 -0.42 -1.40 22.80
C SER A 20 -0.70 -2.69 22.04
N GLY A 21 -0.52 -2.65 20.72
CA GLY A 21 -1.01 -3.66 19.80
C GLY A 21 -0.30 -4.95 20.14
N SER A 22 -1.01 -5.87 20.81
CA SER A 22 -0.49 -7.19 21.09
C SER A 22 0.03 -7.79 19.79
N VAL A 23 1.20 -8.41 19.83
CA VAL A 23 1.76 -9.16 18.68
C VAL A 23 0.72 -10.13 18.11
N ALA A 24 -0.18 -10.66 18.95
CA ALA A 24 -1.29 -11.50 18.52
C ALA A 24 -2.30 -10.77 17.62
N ARG A 25 -2.59 -9.49 17.89
CA ARG A 25 -3.50 -8.68 17.06
C ARG A 25 -2.90 -8.45 15.67
N LEU A 26 -1.61 -8.13 15.60
CA LEU A 26 -0.89 -7.98 14.32
C LEU A 26 -0.97 -9.25 13.47
N PHE A 27 -0.75 -10.43 14.06
CA PHE A 27 -0.89 -11.69 13.32
C PHE A 27 -2.34 -12.00 12.94
N SER A 28 -3.32 -11.63 13.76
CA SER A 28 -4.73 -11.89 13.46
C SER A 28 -5.25 -11.07 12.28
N THR A 29 -4.70 -9.87 12.04
CA THR A 29 -5.16 -8.97 10.97
C THR A 29 -4.23 -8.95 9.75
N GLU A 30 -3.10 -9.67 9.76
CA GLU A 30 -2.12 -9.67 8.66
C GLU A 30 -2.77 -10.03 7.31
N CYS A 31 -3.68 -11.00 7.30
CA CYS A 31 -4.32 -11.48 6.08
C CYS A 31 -5.25 -10.44 5.43
N GLU A 32 -5.83 -9.51 6.21
CA GLU A 32 -6.72 -8.45 5.71
C GLU A 32 -5.98 -7.44 4.83
N HIS A 33 -4.65 -7.35 5.00
CA HIS A 33 -3.78 -6.46 4.26
C HIS A 33 -3.00 -7.16 3.14
N MET A 34 -3.19 -8.47 2.96
CA MET A 34 -2.54 -9.21 1.89
C MET A 34 -3.29 -9.02 0.56
N PRO A 35 -2.59 -8.83 -0.57
CA PRO A 35 -3.22 -8.77 -1.87
C PRO A 35 -4.01 -10.06 -2.17
N GLU A 36 -5.19 -9.94 -2.79
CA GLU A 36 -6.05 -11.07 -3.22
C GLU A 36 -5.47 -11.85 -4.41
N GLY A 37 -4.26 -12.38 -4.26
CA GLY A 37 -3.54 -13.15 -5.28
C GLY A 37 -2.70 -12.30 -6.24
N ASN A 38 -2.28 -12.93 -7.34
CA ASN A 38 -1.43 -12.31 -8.34
C ASN A 38 -2.23 -11.34 -9.22
N TYR A 39 -2.09 -10.04 -8.97
CA TYR A 39 -2.80 -8.98 -9.69
C TYR A 39 -2.38 -8.89 -11.17
N THR A 40 -1.15 -9.26 -11.54
CA THR A 40 -0.70 -9.29 -12.94
C THR A 40 -1.52 -10.28 -13.77
N GLN A 41 -1.83 -11.44 -13.18
CA GLN A 41 -2.68 -12.45 -13.82
C GLN A 41 -4.17 -12.07 -13.77
N LYS A 42 -4.64 -11.54 -12.63
CA LYS A 42 -6.05 -11.20 -12.39
C LYS A 42 -6.54 -10.05 -13.28
N TYR A 43 -5.76 -8.99 -13.42
CA TYR A 43 -6.19 -7.78 -14.14
C TYR A 43 -5.70 -7.71 -15.58
N ARG A 44 -4.95 -8.71 -16.06
CA ARG A 44 -4.33 -8.73 -17.41
C ARG A 44 -3.76 -7.36 -17.78
N THR A 45 -2.99 -6.76 -16.86
CA THR A 45 -2.35 -5.47 -17.08
C THR A 45 -1.29 -5.61 -18.16
N ARG A 46 -1.69 -5.55 -19.43
CA ARG A 46 -0.79 -5.63 -20.58
C ARG A 46 0.32 -4.59 -20.52
N GLU A 47 0.06 -3.48 -19.82
CA GLU A 47 0.96 -2.32 -19.72
C GLU A 47 1.80 -2.28 -18.44
N LEU A 48 1.40 -2.95 -17.34
CA LEU A 48 2.16 -2.95 -16.08
C LEU A 48 2.94 -4.26 -15.93
N GLN A 49 4.23 -4.18 -16.17
CA GLN A 49 5.20 -5.24 -15.96
C GLN A 49 5.72 -5.24 -14.52
N ALA A 50 6.32 -6.35 -14.10
CA ALA A 50 6.95 -6.44 -12.78
C ALA A 50 8.12 -5.45 -12.61
N SER A 51 8.80 -5.09 -13.69
CA SER A 51 9.87 -4.08 -13.72
C SER A 51 9.37 -2.71 -13.31
N ASP A 52 8.20 -2.30 -13.81
CA ASP A 52 7.64 -0.98 -13.56
C ASP A 52 7.27 -0.83 -12.07
N ARG A 53 6.79 -1.92 -11.46
CA ARG A 53 6.55 -2.00 -10.01
C ARG A 53 7.86 -1.84 -9.22
N GLN A 54 8.94 -2.49 -9.65
CA GLN A 54 10.23 -2.40 -8.96
C GLN A 54 10.82 -0.99 -9.05
N GLU A 55 10.72 -0.36 -10.22
CA GLU A 55 11.15 1.02 -10.41
C GLU A 55 10.32 1.99 -9.54
N ALA A 56 9.00 1.82 -9.48
CA ALA A 56 8.15 2.61 -8.60
C ALA A 56 8.52 2.45 -7.11
N ILE A 57 8.80 1.22 -6.65
CA ILE A 57 9.26 0.96 -5.27
C ILE A 57 10.58 1.69 -5.00
N PHE A 58 11.53 1.63 -5.94
CA PHE A 58 12.80 2.34 -5.82
C PHE A 58 12.63 3.86 -5.74
N LEU A 59 11.72 4.44 -6.54
CA LEU A 59 11.44 5.87 -6.50
C LEU A 59 10.75 6.31 -5.21
N ILE A 60 9.83 5.50 -4.67
CA ILE A 60 9.15 5.78 -3.38
C ILE A 60 10.13 5.69 -2.20
N SER A 61 11.15 4.85 -2.30
CA SER A 61 12.10 4.60 -1.21
C SER A 61 13.24 5.62 -1.13
N LYS A 62 13.30 6.59 -2.05
CA LYS A 62 14.29 7.68 -2.10
C LYS A 62 13.81 8.91 -1.35
#